data_AF-A0A3M1ZL88-F1
#
_entry.id   AF-A0A3M1ZL88-F1
#
_cell.length_a   1.000
_cell.length_b   1.000
_cell.length_c   1.000
_cell.angle_alpha   90.00
_cell.angle_beta   90.00
_cell.angle_gamma   90.00
#
_symmetry.space_group_name_H-M   'P 1'
#
loop_
_entity.id
_entity.type
_entity.pdbx_description
1 polymer ?
#
loop_
_entity_poly.entity_id
_entity_poly.type
_entity_poly.pdbx_seq_one_letter_code
_entity_poly.pdbx_strand_id
1 'polypeptide(L)'
;MGREIRASLFWLGKAPLERGKTVILKAATTEVEAQCLDIEDRIDASTLEVLERHAERLESPEVGNVLLRLRHPAALDAFQDNPKLGRFVLQDGAFIAGGGIVREARALGGVRAAQVIHLDRQFATEPDGYVVDLTRERGAVEFEVTPHFLDLLAAGNRVLFRLRGPEQVAPVALLAYEHDLEFTFRRTGERVGLVLWRRAAPQPSAPLEGLGL
;
A
#
# COMPACT_ATOMS: atom_id res chain seq x y z
N MET A 1 -10.25 15.10 11.87
CA MET A 1 -9.95 14.06 10.86
C MET A 1 -9.25 12.91 11.57
N GLY A 2 -9.75 11.67 11.43
CA GLY A 2 -9.20 10.48 12.11
C GLY A 2 -8.01 9.88 11.34
N ARG A 3 -7.17 9.07 11.99
CA ARG A 3 -6.06 8.35 11.35
C ARG A 3 -6.39 6.86 11.32
N GLU A 4 -6.05 6.14 10.26
CA GLU A 4 -6.20 4.69 10.19
C GLU A 4 -4.84 4.03 10.29
N ILE A 5 -4.76 2.95 11.06
CA ILE A 5 -3.54 2.18 11.20
C ILE A 5 -3.84 0.70 10.96
N ARG A 6 -2.94 0.04 10.23
CA ARG A 6 -2.88 -1.42 10.19
C ARG A 6 -1.88 -1.89 11.22
N ALA A 7 -2.28 -2.85 12.03
CA ALA A 7 -1.46 -3.37 13.11
C ALA A 7 -1.51 -4.88 13.18
N SER A 8 -0.40 -5.48 13.62
CA SER A 8 -0.42 -6.85 14.11
C SER A 8 -0.69 -6.79 15.61
N LEU A 9 -1.73 -7.49 16.05
CA LEU A 9 -2.28 -7.43 17.39
C LEU A 9 -2.27 -8.83 17.99
N PHE A 10 -1.80 -8.91 19.24
CA PHE A 10 -2.03 -10.05 20.11
C PHE A 10 -3.14 -9.70 21.10
N TRP A 11 -4.25 -10.42 21.03
CA TRP A 11 -5.42 -10.19 21.86
C TRP A 11 -5.45 -11.14 23.06
N LEU A 12 -5.68 -10.56 24.24
CA LEU A 12 -5.73 -11.20 25.55
C LEU A 12 -6.97 -10.75 26.36
N GLY A 13 -7.91 -10.07 25.70
CA GLY A 13 -9.08 -9.50 26.33
C GLY A 13 -10.05 -10.59 26.79
N LYS A 14 -10.74 -10.35 27.92
CA LYS A 14 -11.77 -11.28 28.40
C LYS A 14 -12.93 -11.45 27.43
N ALA A 15 -13.30 -10.37 26.76
CA ALA A 15 -14.27 -10.38 25.67
C ALA A 15 -13.52 -10.37 24.33
N PRO A 16 -14.05 -11.03 23.29
CA PRO A 16 -13.43 -11.01 21.97
C PRO A 16 -13.29 -9.58 21.43
N LEU A 17 -12.31 -9.38 20.56
CA LEU A 17 -12.24 -8.18 19.74
C LEU A 17 -13.10 -8.40 18.50
N GLU A 18 -14.21 -7.67 18.40
CA GLU A 18 -15.13 -7.75 17.26
C GLU A 18 -14.97 -6.52 16.36
N ARG A 19 -15.35 -6.68 15.09
CA ARG A 19 -15.49 -5.53 14.18
C ARG A 19 -16.48 -4.53 14.76
N GLY A 20 -16.11 -3.24 14.70
CA GLY A 20 -16.86 -2.14 15.28
C GLY A 20 -16.57 -1.87 16.76
N LYS A 21 -15.90 -2.80 17.47
CA LYS A 21 -15.55 -2.61 18.89
C LYS A 21 -14.57 -1.43 19.04
N THR A 22 -14.84 -0.64 20.07
CA THR A 22 -14.02 0.53 20.43
C THR A 22 -13.18 0.20 21.65
N VAL A 23 -11.89 0.53 21.56
CA VAL A 23 -10.88 0.29 22.59
C VAL A 23 -10.02 1.54 22.76
N ILE A 24 -9.27 1.62 23.84
CA ILE A 24 -8.32 2.70 24.04
C ILE A 24 -6.93 2.22 23.61
N LEU A 25 -6.36 2.88 22.60
CA LEU A 25 -5.00 2.66 22.16
C LEU A 25 -4.05 3.56 22.95
N LYS A 26 -3.05 2.95 23.58
CA LYS A 26 -1.97 3.65 24.29
C LYS A 26 -0.64 3.39 23.61
N ALA A 27 0.04 4.46 23.22
CA ALA A 27 1.35 4.41 22.58
C ALA A 27 2.20 5.59 23.03
N ALA A 28 3.41 5.32 23.53
CA ALA A 28 4.30 6.34 24.09
C ALA A 28 3.58 7.27 25.10
N THR A 29 3.34 8.52 24.73
CA THR A 29 2.67 9.55 25.55
C THR A 29 1.21 9.79 25.16
N THR A 30 0.69 9.06 24.18
CA THR A 30 -0.65 9.28 23.62
C THR A 30 -1.61 8.17 24.05
N GLU A 31 -2.82 8.59 24.41
CA GLU A 31 -3.97 7.74 24.67
C GLU A 31 -5.11 8.21 23.76
N VAL A 32 -5.62 7.32 22.91
CA VAL A 32 -6.63 7.67 21.92
C VAL A 32 -7.63 6.54 21.76
N GLU A 33 -8.91 6.89 21.63
CA GLU A 33 -9.96 5.95 21.29
C GLU A 33 -9.76 5.44 19.86
N ALA A 34 -9.77 4.12 19.70
CA ALA A 34 -9.56 3.42 18.45
C ALA A 34 -10.71 2.42 18.22
N GLN A 35 -11.29 2.44 17.03
CA GLN A 35 -12.31 1.48 16.62
C GLN A 35 -11.70 0.43 15.70
N CYS A 36 -11.96 -0.85 15.97
CA CYS A 36 -11.64 -1.93 15.05
C CYS A 36 -12.59 -1.85 13.84
N LEU A 37 -12.06 -1.54 12.66
CA LEU A 37 -12.84 -1.50 11.41
C LEU A 37 -12.89 -2.88 10.77
N ASP A 38 -11.77 -3.58 10.80
CA ASP A 38 -11.62 -4.89 10.19
C ASP A 38 -10.57 -5.72 10.91
N ILE A 39 -10.75 -7.04 10.85
CA ILE A 39 -9.77 -8.04 11.27
C ILE A 39 -9.33 -8.72 9.97
N GLU A 40 -8.35 -8.09 9.31
CA GLU A 40 -7.88 -8.49 7.99
C GLU A 40 -7.46 -9.97 7.98
N ASP A 41 -6.72 -10.40 9.02
CA ASP A 41 -6.24 -11.77 9.15
C ASP A 41 -6.35 -12.26 10.60
N ARG A 42 -6.84 -13.47 10.81
CA ARG A 42 -6.63 -14.25 12.04
C ARG A 42 -5.45 -15.19 11.82
N ILE A 43 -4.51 -15.20 12.75
CA ILE A 43 -3.20 -15.84 12.59
C ILE A 43 -2.97 -16.83 13.73
N ASP A 44 -2.48 -18.02 13.38
CA ASP A 44 -1.99 -18.98 14.36
C ASP A 44 -0.70 -18.45 15.01
N ALA A 45 -0.71 -18.32 16.34
CA ALA A 45 0.42 -17.74 17.07
C ALA A 45 1.70 -18.59 17.02
N SER A 46 1.58 -19.89 16.72
CA SER A 46 2.69 -20.85 16.70
C SER A 46 3.27 -21.01 15.29
N THR A 47 2.43 -21.04 14.26
CA THR A 47 2.86 -21.28 12.87
C THR A 47 2.96 -19.99 12.04
N LEU A 48 2.37 -18.88 12.51
CA LEU A 48 2.19 -17.63 11.78
C LEU A 48 1.37 -17.77 10.49
N GLU A 49 0.66 -18.89 10.32
CA GLU A 49 -0.23 -19.10 9.18
C GLU A 49 -1.53 -18.34 9.36
N VAL A 50 -2.09 -17.88 8.24
CA VAL A 50 -3.40 -17.23 8.25
C VAL A 50 -4.48 -18.31 8.34
N LEU A 51 -5.17 -18.35 9.47
CA LEU A 51 -6.29 -19.24 9.73
C LEU A 51 -7.56 -18.78 9.00
N GLU A 52 -7.77 -17.46 8.95
CA GLU A 52 -8.99 -16.85 8.39
C GLU A 52 -8.71 -15.43 7.91
N ARG A 53 -9.34 -15.03 6.80
CA ARG A 53 -9.28 -13.67 6.25
C ARG A 53 -10.60 -12.95 6.55
N HIS A 54 -10.54 -11.67 6.89
CA HIS A 54 -11.71 -10.84 7.23
C HIS A 54 -12.59 -11.46 8.31
N ALA A 55 -11.95 -11.94 9.39
CA ALA A 55 -12.64 -12.60 10.48
C ALA A 55 -13.61 -11.65 11.19
N GLU A 56 -14.71 -12.18 11.72
CA GLU A 56 -15.68 -11.35 12.46
C GLU A 56 -15.16 -10.92 13.83
N ARG A 57 -14.30 -11.75 14.44
CA ARG A 57 -13.74 -11.52 15.77
C ARG A 57 -12.40 -12.23 16.01
N LEU A 58 -11.62 -11.70 16.95
CA LEU A 58 -10.46 -12.37 17.56
C LEU A 58 -10.82 -12.81 18.99
N GLU A 59 -10.68 -14.10 19.25
CA GLU A 59 -10.82 -14.68 20.59
C GLU A 59 -9.54 -14.46 21.42
N SER A 60 -9.61 -14.74 22.72
CA SER A 60 -8.42 -14.74 23.58
C SER A 60 -7.95 -16.17 23.85
N PRO A 61 -6.66 -16.52 23.66
CA PRO A 61 -5.57 -15.71 23.10
C PRO A 61 -5.40 -15.94 21.59
N GLU A 62 -5.58 -14.91 20.77
CA GLU A 62 -5.34 -15.00 19.31
C GLU A 62 -4.48 -13.84 18.81
N VAL A 63 -3.83 -14.06 17.66
CA VAL A 63 -3.08 -13.04 16.93
C VAL A 63 -3.89 -12.68 15.69
N GLY A 64 -3.89 -11.40 15.32
CA GLY A 64 -4.48 -10.99 14.05
C GLY A 64 -3.90 -9.69 13.50
N ASN A 65 -4.03 -9.53 12.19
CA ASN A 65 -3.84 -8.24 11.54
C ASN A 65 -5.17 -7.48 11.57
N VAL A 66 -5.15 -6.25 12.08
CA VAL A 66 -6.34 -5.43 12.29
C VAL A 66 -6.18 -4.06 11.66
N LEU A 67 -7.29 -3.52 11.16
CA LEU A 67 -7.43 -2.14 10.76
C LEU A 67 -8.13 -1.36 11.89
N LEU A 68 -7.42 -0.38 12.46
CA LEU A 68 -7.94 0.47 13.52
C LEU A 68 -8.11 1.90 13.03
N ARG A 69 -9.24 2.51 13.33
CA ARG A 69 -9.51 3.93 13.12
C ARG A 69 -9.40 4.69 14.43
N LEU A 70 -8.52 5.67 14.47
CA LEU A 70 -8.29 6.53 15.62
C LEU A 70 -9.27 7.71 15.58
N ARG A 71 -9.88 8.00 16.73
CA ARG A 71 -10.80 9.13 16.91
C ARG A 71 -10.12 10.48 16.71
N HIS A 72 -8.85 10.59 17.11
CA HIS A 72 -8.01 11.77 16.90
C HIS A 72 -6.65 11.37 16.33
N PRO A 73 -5.94 12.28 15.63
CA PRO A 73 -4.59 12.01 15.15
C PRO A 73 -3.65 11.64 16.30
N ALA A 74 -2.89 10.56 16.11
CA ALA A 74 -1.81 10.14 17.01
C ALA A 74 -0.49 10.03 16.24
N ALA A 75 0.60 10.40 16.92
CA ALA A 75 1.97 10.28 16.39
C ALA A 75 2.43 8.82 16.45
N LEU A 76 1.89 8.01 15.55
CA LEU A 76 2.27 6.61 15.34
C LEU A 76 3.05 6.46 14.04
N ASP A 77 4.09 5.64 14.09
CA ASP A 77 4.91 5.24 12.95
C ASP A 77 4.83 3.73 12.77
N ALA A 78 5.18 3.21 11.59
CA ALA A 78 5.34 1.77 11.48
C ALA A 78 6.54 1.32 12.30
N PHE A 79 6.41 0.15 12.93
CA PHE A 79 7.42 -0.43 13.81
C PHE A 79 8.79 -0.58 13.14
N GLN A 80 8.80 -0.92 11.86
CA GLN A 80 10.01 -1.05 11.05
C GLN A 80 10.76 0.28 10.83
N ASP A 81 10.05 1.41 10.88
CA ASP A 81 10.63 2.74 10.67
C ASP A 81 11.06 3.35 12.02
N ASN A 82 10.21 3.23 13.04
CA ASN A 82 10.48 3.72 14.38
C ASN A 82 9.91 2.78 15.46
N PRO A 83 10.74 1.88 16.02
CA PRO A 83 10.29 0.93 17.03
C PRO A 83 9.72 1.57 18.30
N LYS A 84 10.10 2.82 18.62
CA LYS A 84 9.60 3.51 19.81
C LYS A 84 8.15 3.99 19.64
N LEU A 85 7.77 4.42 18.44
CA LEU A 85 6.42 4.91 18.13
C LEU A 85 5.52 3.88 17.44
N GLY A 86 6.07 2.72 17.05
CA GLY A 86 5.32 1.64 16.43
C GLY A 86 4.82 0.55 17.37
N ARG A 87 5.05 0.65 18.69
CA ARG A 87 4.49 -0.28 19.69
C ARG A 87 3.31 0.37 20.40
N PHE A 88 2.27 -0.42 20.66
CA PHE A 88 1.11 0.06 21.39
C PHE A 88 0.48 -1.06 22.22
N VAL A 89 -0.36 -0.66 23.16
CA VAL A 89 -1.26 -1.55 23.89
C VAL A 89 -2.70 -1.10 23.70
N LEU A 90 -3.62 -2.05 23.73
CA LEU A 90 -5.06 -1.81 23.73
C LEU A 90 -5.62 -2.05 25.11
N GLN A 91 -6.40 -1.10 25.60
CA GLN A 91 -7.14 -1.20 26.84
C GLN A 91 -8.63 -1.32 26.53
N ASP A 92 -9.27 -2.31 27.16
CA ASP A 92 -10.72 -2.52 27.14
C ASP A 92 -11.24 -2.36 28.58
N GLY A 93 -12.05 -1.34 28.81
CA GLY A 93 -12.44 -0.92 30.16
C GLY A 93 -11.24 -0.55 31.02
N ALA A 94 -11.03 -1.27 32.13
CA ALA A 94 -9.94 -1.02 33.09
C ALA A 94 -8.71 -1.95 32.87
N PHE A 95 -8.72 -2.82 31.86
CA PHE A 95 -7.71 -3.84 31.67
C PHE A 95 -6.99 -3.70 30.34
N ILE A 96 -5.69 -4.00 30.32
CA ILE A 96 -4.95 -4.18 29.07
C ILE A 96 -5.44 -5.49 28.43
N ALA A 97 -6.05 -5.35 27.26
CA ALA A 97 -6.71 -6.43 26.53
C ALA A 97 -5.90 -6.88 25.31
N GLY A 98 -4.85 -6.15 24.93
CA GLY A 98 -3.97 -6.58 23.85
C GLY A 98 -2.74 -5.72 23.71
N GLY A 99 -1.78 -6.21 22.93
CA GLY A 99 -0.54 -5.51 22.60
C GLY A 99 -0.17 -5.76 21.15
N GLY A 100 0.44 -4.79 20.50
CA GLY A 100 0.71 -4.91 19.08
C GLY A 100 1.77 -3.98 18.54
N ILE A 101 2.05 -4.19 17.26
CA ILE A 101 2.93 -3.34 16.47
C ILE A 101 2.18 -2.75 15.29
N VAL A 102 2.44 -1.48 15.01
CA VAL A 102 1.93 -0.77 13.83
C VAL A 102 2.70 -1.26 12.61
N ARG A 103 1.99 -1.77 11.62
CA ARG A 103 2.56 -2.18 10.32
C ARG A 103 2.48 -1.04 9.32
N GLU A 104 1.38 -0.30 9.34
CA GLU A 104 1.13 0.84 8.45
C GLU A 104 0.31 1.89 9.20
N ALA A 105 0.59 3.17 8.98
CA ALA A 105 -0.16 4.27 9.59
C ALA A 105 -0.48 5.33 8.54
N ARG A 106 -1.75 5.41 8.13
CA ARG A 106 -2.28 6.31 7.10
C ARG A 106 -3.10 7.42 7.75
N ALA A 107 -2.77 8.68 7.51
CA ALA A 107 -3.69 9.76 7.88
C ALA A 107 -4.83 9.81 6.85
N LEU A 108 -6.09 9.75 7.30
CA LEU A 108 -7.21 10.08 6.41
C LEU A 108 -7.07 11.58 6.10
N GLY A 109 -6.64 11.88 4.88
CA GLY A 109 -6.34 13.25 4.43
C GLY A 109 -4.87 13.68 4.58
N GLY A 110 -3.95 12.76 4.82
CA GLY A 110 -2.52 13.04 4.83
C GLY A 110 -1.77 11.85 4.28
N VAL A 111 -1.38 11.96 3.00
CA VAL A 111 -0.38 11.12 2.38
C VAL A 111 0.77 10.97 3.38
N ARG A 112 1.08 9.74 3.83
CA ARG A 112 2.38 9.47 4.46
C ARG A 112 3.39 10.05 3.50
N ALA A 113 4.08 11.14 3.84
CA ALA A 113 4.91 11.95 2.94
C ALA A 113 5.28 11.12 1.72
N ALA A 114 4.39 11.14 0.70
CA ALA A 114 4.65 10.29 -0.44
C ALA A 114 5.93 10.90 -0.95
N GLN A 115 6.93 10.05 -1.06
CA GLN A 115 8.07 10.45 -1.83
C GLN A 115 7.51 10.71 -3.23
N VAL A 116 7.35 12.00 -3.55
CA VAL A 116 6.87 12.45 -4.83
C VAL A 116 8.04 12.20 -5.78
N ILE A 117 7.86 11.19 -6.62
CA ILE A 117 8.85 10.88 -7.63
C ILE A 117 8.54 11.77 -8.82
N HIS A 118 9.31 12.85 -8.93
CA HIS A 118 9.31 13.70 -10.11
C HIS A 118 9.93 12.91 -11.27
N LEU A 119 9.12 12.62 -12.28
CA LEU A 119 9.60 11.93 -13.49
C LEU A 119 10.26 12.95 -14.43
N ASP A 120 11.34 13.62 -13.98
CA ASP A 120 11.78 14.89 -14.59
C ASP A 120 13.19 14.90 -15.23
N ARG A 121 14.17 14.03 -14.90
CA ARG A 121 15.42 13.97 -15.69
C ARG A 121 16.45 12.87 -15.40
N GLN A 122 16.32 12.07 -14.34
CA GLN A 122 17.32 11.05 -13.99
C GLN A 122 16.94 9.65 -14.47
N PHE A 123 16.51 9.52 -15.73
CA PHE A 123 16.46 8.19 -16.34
C PHE A 123 17.91 7.73 -16.52
N ALA A 124 18.28 6.61 -15.90
CA ALA A 124 19.51 5.95 -16.30
C ALA A 124 19.32 5.55 -17.77
N THR A 125 19.97 6.27 -18.68
CA THR A 125 20.01 5.90 -20.09
C THR A 125 20.84 4.62 -20.19
N GLU A 126 20.21 3.48 -19.95
CA GLU A 126 20.74 2.21 -20.41
C GLU A 126 20.69 2.21 -21.95
N PRO A 127 21.58 1.46 -22.62
CA PRO A 127 21.61 1.41 -24.08
C PRO A 127 20.27 1.01 -24.74
N ASP A 128 19.31 0.46 -23.97
CA ASP A 128 18.03 -0.07 -24.44
C ASP A 128 16.77 0.74 -24.04
N GLY A 129 16.89 1.92 -23.41
CA GLY A 129 15.74 2.82 -23.21
C GLY A 129 15.70 3.62 -21.91
N TYR A 130 14.51 4.12 -21.57
CA TYR A 130 14.27 4.95 -20.39
C TYR A 130 13.88 4.10 -19.20
N VAL A 131 14.56 4.30 -18.06
CA VAL A 131 14.35 3.50 -16.86
C VAL A 131 14.10 4.37 -15.63
N VAL A 132 13.04 4.04 -14.89
CA VAL A 132 12.73 4.57 -13.55
C VAL A 132 13.07 3.49 -12.53
N ASP A 133 14.09 3.72 -11.71
CA ASP A 133 14.53 2.75 -10.71
C ASP A 133 13.92 3.05 -9.33
N LEU A 134 12.94 2.25 -8.92
CA LEU A 134 12.25 2.36 -7.64
C LEU A 134 12.76 1.34 -6.61
N THR A 135 13.86 0.63 -6.89
CA THR A 135 14.37 -0.43 -6.00
C THR A 135 14.86 0.09 -4.65
N ARG A 136 15.28 1.36 -4.62
CA ARG A 136 15.74 2.06 -3.41
C ARG A 136 14.60 2.68 -2.60
N GLU A 137 13.44 2.83 -3.23
CA GLU A 137 12.29 3.50 -2.65
C GLU A 137 11.51 2.58 -1.70
N ARG A 138 11.07 3.15 -0.58
CA ARG A 138 10.40 2.45 0.51
C ARG A 138 9.11 3.19 0.88
N GLY A 139 8.03 2.43 1.05
CA GLY A 139 6.74 2.96 1.48
C GLY A 139 5.83 3.37 0.32
N ALA A 140 4.86 4.25 0.61
CA ALA A 140 3.91 4.75 -0.38
C ALA A 140 4.61 5.72 -1.33
N VAL A 141 4.49 5.48 -2.63
CA VAL A 141 5.06 6.28 -3.72
C VAL A 141 3.93 6.98 -4.44
N GLU A 142 4.11 8.26 -4.74
CA GLU A 142 3.23 9.05 -5.59
C GLU A 142 4.07 9.63 -6.73
N PHE A 143 3.54 9.62 -7.94
CA PHE A 143 4.27 10.08 -9.12
C PHE A 143 3.80 11.48 -9.49
N GLU A 144 4.73 12.42 -9.59
CA GLU A 144 4.44 13.69 -10.25
C GLU A 144 4.90 13.61 -11.70
N VAL A 145 3.92 13.57 -12.59
CA VAL A 145 4.13 13.34 -14.01
C VAL A 145 4.40 14.66 -14.70
N THR A 146 5.63 14.81 -15.18
CA THR A 146 5.99 16.01 -15.93
C THR A 146 5.49 15.94 -17.37
N PRO A 147 5.20 17.09 -18.02
CA PRO A 147 4.88 17.13 -19.44
C PRO A 147 5.95 16.45 -20.31
N HIS A 148 7.22 16.61 -19.95
CA HIS A 148 8.34 15.99 -20.65
C HIS A 148 8.26 14.45 -20.68
N PHE A 149 7.84 13.82 -19.57
CA PHE A 149 7.65 12.38 -19.51
C PHE A 149 6.52 11.91 -20.43
N LEU A 150 5.41 12.66 -20.48
CA LEU A 150 4.30 12.35 -21.38
C LEU A 150 4.70 12.53 -22.85
N ASP A 151 5.47 13.57 -23.17
CA ASP A 151 6.01 13.80 -24.52
C ASP A 151 6.93 12.66 -24.96
N LEU A 152 7.76 12.16 -24.04
CA LEU A 152 8.63 11.02 -24.27
C LEU A 152 7.83 9.77 -24.62
N LEU A 153 6.78 9.45 -23.85
CA LEU A 153 5.88 8.34 -24.15
C LEU A 153 5.08 8.56 -25.45
N ALA A 154 4.68 9.80 -25.72
CA ALA A 154 3.98 10.19 -26.95
C ALA A 154 4.86 10.05 -28.20
N ALA A 155 6.18 10.20 -28.07
CA ALA A 155 7.15 9.95 -29.12
C ALA A 155 7.36 8.43 -29.42
N GLY A 156 6.60 7.55 -28.76
CA GLY A 156 6.65 6.10 -28.97
C GLY A 156 7.71 5.39 -28.11
N ASN A 157 8.35 6.12 -27.20
CA ASN A 157 9.31 5.52 -26.29
C ASN A 157 8.60 4.67 -25.24
N ARG A 158 9.34 3.69 -24.72
CA ARG A 158 8.91 2.83 -23.62
C ARG A 158 9.72 3.17 -22.38
N VAL A 159 9.06 3.18 -21.23
CA VAL A 159 9.71 3.43 -19.95
C VAL A 159 9.59 2.20 -19.07
N LEU A 160 10.72 1.67 -18.62
CA LEU A 160 10.77 0.57 -17.65
C LEU A 160 10.80 1.12 -16.23
N PHE A 161 9.80 0.78 -15.43
CA PHE A 161 9.79 0.96 -13.98
C PHE A 161 10.32 -0.31 -13.33
N ARG A 162 11.50 -0.24 -12.71
CA ARG A 162 12.05 -1.33 -11.89
C ARG A 162 11.55 -1.17 -10.47
N LEU A 163 10.84 -2.17 -9.97
CA LEU A 163 10.27 -2.14 -8.63
C LEU A 163 11.14 -2.94 -7.66
N ARG A 164 11.16 -2.49 -6.42
CA ARG A 164 11.63 -3.22 -5.24
C ARG A 164 10.76 -4.44 -4.94
N GLY A 165 9.45 -4.30 -5.08
CA GLY A 165 8.47 -5.31 -4.65
C GLY A 165 7.06 -5.08 -5.22
N PRO A 166 6.15 -6.05 -5.03
CA PRO A 166 4.80 -5.99 -5.59
C PRO A 166 3.95 -4.84 -5.06
N GLU A 167 4.26 -4.30 -3.88
CA GLU A 167 3.57 -3.15 -3.27
C GLU A 167 3.64 -1.87 -4.13
N GLN A 168 4.66 -1.76 -4.99
CA GLN A 168 4.84 -0.61 -5.90
C GLN A 168 4.10 -0.77 -7.23
N VAL A 169 3.46 -1.91 -7.49
CA VAL A 169 2.71 -2.14 -8.73
C VAL A 169 1.48 -1.23 -8.79
N ALA A 170 0.75 -1.09 -7.69
CA ALA A 170 -0.50 -0.33 -7.66
C ALA A 170 -0.29 1.17 -8.00
N PRO A 171 0.69 1.90 -7.43
CA PRO A 171 0.97 3.27 -7.83
C PRO A 171 1.32 3.43 -9.32
N VAL A 172 2.10 2.51 -9.88
CA VAL A 172 2.50 2.57 -11.30
C VAL A 172 1.34 2.22 -12.23
N ALA A 173 0.46 1.30 -11.82
CA ALA A 173 -0.76 0.99 -12.56
C ALA A 173 -1.75 2.17 -12.52
N LEU A 174 -1.84 2.87 -11.40
CA LEU A 174 -2.66 4.08 -11.27
C LEU A 174 -2.15 5.19 -12.19
N LEU A 175 -0.83 5.45 -12.20
CA LEU A 175 -0.17 6.34 -13.14
C LEU A 175 -0.56 6.02 -14.60
N ALA A 176 -0.52 4.74 -14.97
CA ALA A 176 -0.87 4.32 -16.32
C ALA A 176 -2.35 4.57 -16.64
N TYR A 177 -3.24 4.30 -15.67
CA TYR A 177 -4.67 4.55 -15.79
C TYR A 177 -4.99 6.05 -15.96
N GLU A 178 -4.37 6.92 -15.17
CA GLU A 178 -4.62 8.37 -15.18
C GLU A 178 -4.16 9.07 -16.47
N HIS A 179 -3.21 8.47 -17.19
CA HIS A 179 -2.61 9.06 -18.39
C HIS A 179 -2.84 8.25 -19.68
N ASP A 180 -3.83 7.35 -19.69
CA ASP A 180 -4.19 6.51 -20.85
C ASP A 180 -2.99 5.72 -21.41
N LEU A 181 -2.14 5.20 -20.52
CA LEU A 181 -0.97 4.41 -20.88
C LEU A 181 -1.28 2.92 -20.80
N GLU A 182 -0.65 2.17 -21.69
CA GLU A 182 -0.58 0.72 -21.57
C GLU A 182 0.67 0.33 -20.80
N PHE A 183 0.59 -0.83 -20.14
CA PHE A 183 1.76 -1.41 -19.51
C PHE A 183 1.80 -2.93 -19.65
N THR A 184 3.01 -3.49 -19.60
CA THR A 184 3.21 -4.93 -19.41
C THR A 184 3.91 -5.16 -18.09
N PHE A 185 3.42 -6.16 -17.37
CA PHE A 185 4.08 -6.67 -16.19
C PHE A 185 5.11 -7.73 -16.60
N ARG A 186 6.31 -7.66 -16.02
CA ARG A 186 7.35 -8.69 -16.13
C ARG A 186 7.89 -9.00 -14.75
N ARG A 187 8.10 -10.28 -14.46
CA ARG A 187 8.76 -10.74 -13.23
C ARG A 187 9.96 -11.61 -13.58
N THR A 188 11.12 -11.28 -13.04
CA THR A 188 12.36 -12.05 -13.22
C THR A 188 12.94 -12.35 -11.84
N GLY A 189 12.65 -13.56 -11.33
CA GLY A 189 12.95 -13.93 -9.94
C GLY A 189 12.15 -13.12 -8.94
N GLU A 190 12.85 -12.40 -8.05
CA GLU A 190 12.26 -11.48 -7.07
C GLU A 190 12.07 -10.05 -7.60
N ARG A 191 12.61 -9.74 -8.79
CA ARG A 191 12.50 -8.40 -9.39
C ARG A 191 11.22 -8.30 -10.20
N VAL A 192 10.48 -7.22 -9.96
CA VAL A 192 9.26 -6.87 -10.71
C VAL A 192 9.57 -5.65 -11.56
N GLY A 193 9.19 -5.72 -12.85
CA GLY A 193 9.32 -4.63 -13.80
C GLY A 193 7.98 -4.35 -14.46
N LEU A 194 7.64 -3.07 -14.61
CA LEU A 194 6.52 -2.60 -15.41
C LEU A 194 7.07 -1.79 -16.57
N VAL A 195 6.74 -2.14 -17.81
CA VAL A 195 7.08 -1.28 -18.96
C VAL A 195 5.84 -0.54 -19.36
N LEU A 196 5.90 0.79 -19.36
CA LEU A 196 4.81 1.69 -19.75
C LEU A 196 5.06 2.24 -21.16
N TRP A 197 4.00 2.40 -21.94
CA TRP A 197 4.02 3.06 -23.24
C TRP A 197 2.66 3.72 -23.51
N ARG A 198 2.65 4.76 -24.34
CA ARG A 198 1.38 5.32 -24.81
C ARG A 198 0.78 4.38 -25.84
N ARG A 199 -0.51 4.06 -25.70
CA ARG A 199 -1.23 3.32 -26.73
C ARG A 199 -1.16 4.08 -28.05
N ALA A 200 -0.64 3.46 -29.10
CA ALA A 200 -0.71 4.03 -30.43
C ALA A 200 -2.20 4.19 -30.80
N ALA A 201 -2.57 5.30 -31.45
CA ALA A 201 -3.92 5.46 -31.97
C ALA A 201 -4.27 4.21 -32.80
N PRO A 202 -5.46 3.61 -32.64
CA PRO A 202 -5.85 2.49 -33.47
C PRO A 202 -5.74 2.93 -34.93
N GLN A 203 -4.90 2.26 -35.71
CA GLN A 203 -4.90 2.48 -37.16
C GLN A 203 -6.32 2.18 -37.64
N PRO A 204 -6.94 3.07 -38.44
CA PRO A 204 -8.26 2.77 -38.99
C PRO A 204 -8.15 1.46 -39.76
N SER A 205 -8.86 0.44 -39.28
CA SER A 205 -8.99 -0.85 -39.94
C SER A 205 -9.37 -0.60 -41.40
N ALA A 206 -8.53 -1.09 -42.32
CA ALA A 206 -8.78 -0.98 -43.74
C ALA A 206 -10.21 -1.46 -44.06
N PRO A 207 -10.97 -0.75 -44.90
CA PRO A 207 -12.30 -1.19 -45.30
C PRO A 207 -12.17 -2.58 -45.95
N LEU A 208 -13.03 -3.50 -45.53
CA LEU A 208 -13.20 -4.79 -46.17
C LEU A 208 -13.82 -4.58 -47.56
N GLU A 209 -13.02 -4.15 -48.53
CA GLU A 209 -13.36 -4.22 -49.95
C GLU A 209 -12.91 -5.58 -50.49
N GLY A 210 -13.87 -6.35 -51.02
CA GLY A 210 -13.57 -7.47 -51.91
C GLY A 210 -14.05 -8.86 -51.47
N LEU A 211 -15.34 -9.01 -51.16
CA LEU A 211 -16.05 -10.25 -51.50
C LEU A 211 -17.05 -9.91 -52.60
N GLY A 212 -16.56 -9.98 -53.84
CA GLY A 212 -17.39 -9.99 -55.03
C GLY A 212 -18.22 -11.28 -55.08
N LEU A 213 -19.50 -11.09 -55.38
CA LEU A 213 -20.49 -12.12 -55.70
C LEU A 213 -20.11 -12.90 -56.96
#